data_AF-A0A947B7U9-F1
#
_entry.id   AF-A0A947B7U9-F1
#
_cell.length_a   1.000
_cell.length_b   1.000
_cell.length_c   1.000
_cell.angle_alpha   90.00
_cell.angle_beta   90.00
_cell.angle_gamma   90.00
#
_symmetry.space_group_name_H-M   'P 1'
#
loop_
_entity.id
_entity.type
_entity.pdbx_description
1 polymer ?
#
loop_
_entity_poly.entity_id
_entity_poly.type
_entity_poly.pdbx_seq_one_letter_code
_entity_poly.pdbx_strand_id
1 'polypeptide(L)'
;MKFLVACLAVLMLGPPAVAQERSGPLRIEITQGVIEPVPIAVAPFLAETPAATEYAAQITAVVASDLVGTGLFRDVPKDAY
;
A
#
# COMPACT_ATOMS: atom_id res chain seq x y z
N MET A 1 -17.79 60.95 17.22
CA MET A 1 -18.23 59.73 17.93
C MET A 1 -19.08 58.78 17.08
N LYS A 2 -20.07 59.24 16.31
CA LYS A 2 -20.93 58.36 15.47
C LYS A 2 -20.15 57.51 14.44
N PHE A 3 -19.15 58.08 13.77
CA PHE A 3 -18.29 57.35 12.82
C PHE A 3 -17.40 56.29 13.49
N LEU A 4 -16.94 56.55 14.72
CA LEU A 4 -16.13 55.61 15.49
C LEU A 4 -16.95 54.37 15.90
N VAL A 5 -18.21 54.59 16.29
CA VAL A 5 -19.17 53.51 16.63
C VAL A 5 -19.52 52.69 15.39
N ALA A 6 -19.66 53.32 14.22
CA ALA A 6 -19.92 52.62 12.96
C ALA A 6 -18.72 51.74 12.53
N CYS A 7 -17.48 52.23 12.66
CA CYS A 7 -16.29 51.42 12.38
C CYS A 7 -16.15 50.24 13.34
N LEU A 8 -16.46 50.43 14.63
CA LEU A 8 -16.42 49.37 15.62
C LEU A 8 -17.49 48.29 15.37
N ALA A 9 -18.68 48.69 14.90
CA ALA A 9 -19.75 47.77 14.53
C ALA A 9 -19.38 46.91 13.32
N VAL A 10 -18.74 47.49 12.29
CA VAL A 10 -18.25 46.74 11.12
C VAL A 10 -17.16 45.73 11.51
N LEU A 11 -16.29 46.08 12.45
CA LEU A 11 -15.25 45.17 12.95
C LEU A 11 -15.84 43.96 13.69
N MET A 12 -16.97 44.14 14.39
CA MET A 12 -17.65 43.09 15.15
C MET A 12 -18.48 42.14 14.28
N LEU A 13 -18.77 42.51 13.03
CA LEU A 13 -19.53 41.70 12.06
C LEU A 13 -18.66 40.86 11.10
N GLY A 14 -17.33 41.00 11.17
CA GLY A 14 -16.37 40.29 10.30
C GLY A 14 -16.12 38.78 10.53
N PRO A 15 -16.41 38.14 11.68
CA PRO A 15 -15.88 36.79 11.92
C PRO A 15 -16.58 35.58 11.24
N PRO A 16 -17.79 35.62 10.65
CA PRO A 16 -18.35 34.38 10.07
C PRO A 16 -17.71 34.02 8.72
N ALA A 17 -17.04 34.96 8.04
CA ALA A 17 -16.40 34.72 6.74
C ALA A 17 -15.11 33.89 6.84
N VAL A 18 -14.44 33.88 8.01
CA VAL A 18 -13.22 33.08 8.21
C VAL A 18 -13.50 31.63 8.60
N ALA A 19 -14.73 31.32 9.00
CA ALA A 19 -15.18 29.96 9.36
C ALA A 19 -15.73 29.17 8.16
N GLN A 20 -15.79 29.77 6.98
CA GLN A 20 -16.08 29.09 5.72
C GLN A 20 -14.81 28.37 5.24
N GLU A 21 -14.30 27.44 6.07
CA GLU A 21 -13.17 26.61 5.73
C GLU A 21 -13.44 25.93 4.38
N ARG A 22 -12.49 26.10 3.47
CA ARG A 22 -12.52 25.65 2.07
C ARG A 22 -12.26 24.15 1.96
N SER A 23 -12.95 23.38 2.78
CA SER A 23 -12.78 21.95 2.90
C SER A 23 -14.07 21.32 2.38
N GLY A 24 -14.09 20.98 1.10
CA GLY A 24 -15.19 20.19 0.52
C GLY A 24 -15.41 18.87 1.29
N PRO A 25 -16.34 18.01 0.83
CA PRO A 25 -16.58 16.72 1.48
C PRO A 25 -15.26 15.99 1.75
N LEU A 26 -15.09 15.38 2.93
CA LEU A 26 -13.89 14.64 3.31
C LEU A 26 -13.46 13.72 2.16
N ARG A 27 -12.29 14.00 1.56
CA ARG A 27 -11.72 13.20 0.48
C ARG A 27 -10.60 12.34 1.06
N ILE A 28 -10.71 11.03 0.88
CA ILE A 28 -9.59 10.14 1.16
C ILE A 28 -8.63 10.24 -0.03
N GLU A 29 -7.46 10.83 0.20
CA GLU A 29 -6.36 10.85 -0.76
C GLU A 29 -5.45 9.65 -0.47
N ILE A 30 -5.44 8.65 -1.36
CA ILE A 30 -4.56 7.48 -1.20
C ILE A 30 -3.18 7.85 -1.77
N THR A 31 -2.31 8.36 -0.91
CA THR A 31 -0.98 8.87 -1.28
C THR A 31 0.14 7.82 -1.20
N GLN A 32 -0.08 6.70 -0.50
CA GLN A 32 0.91 5.63 -0.36
C GLN A 32 0.27 4.24 -0.53
N GLY A 33 0.82 3.46 -1.46
CA GLY A 33 0.57 2.02 -1.53
C GLY A 33 1.43 1.26 -0.51
N VAL A 34 0.89 0.20 0.07
CA VAL A 34 1.65 -0.79 0.82
C VAL A 34 2.26 -1.77 -0.17
N ILE A 35 3.57 -1.73 -0.36
CA ILE A 35 4.30 -2.66 -1.23
C ILE A 35 4.76 -3.88 -0.42
N GLU A 36 3.82 -4.74 -0.07
CA GLU A 36 4.14 -6.04 0.53
C GLU A 36 4.45 -7.08 -0.55
N PRO A 37 5.47 -7.94 -0.35
CA PRO A 37 5.76 -9.03 -1.27
C PRO A 37 4.55 -9.97 -1.40
N VAL A 38 4.19 -10.32 -2.62
CA VAL A 38 3.05 -11.17 -2.95
C VAL A 38 3.34 -12.62 -2.50
N PRO A 39 2.41 -13.28 -1.77
CA PRO A 39 2.59 -14.67 -1.37
C PRO A 39 2.53 -15.61 -2.58
N ILE A 40 3.45 -16.58 -2.66
CA ILE A 40 3.51 -17.60 -3.71
C ILE A 40 3.78 -18.99 -3.14
N ALA A 41 3.36 -20.01 -3.87
CA ALA A 41 3.77 -21.40 -3.67
C ALA A 41 4.32 -21.94 -5.00
N VAL A 42 5.56 -22.43 -5.00
CA VAL A 42 6.19 -23.00 -6.21
C VAL A 42 5.92 -24.50 -6.27
N ALA A 43 5.18 -24.94 -7.28
CA ALA A 43 4.93 -26.36 -7.49
C ALA A 43 6.24 -27.10 -7.82
N PRO A 44 6.43 -28.33 -7.30
CA PRO A 44 7.61 -29.11 -7.62
C PRO A 44 7.61 -29.53 -9.09
N PHE A 45 8.79 -29.50 -9.71
CA PHE A 45 8.96 -30.08 -11.04
C PHE A 45 8.78 -31.60 -11.01
N LEU A 46 8.14 -32.14 -12.04
CA LEU A 46 7.96 -33.58 -12.22
C LEU A 46 9.18 -34.16 -12.94
N ALA A 47 9.85 -35.12 -12.30
CA ALA A 47 10.95 -35.83 -12.91
C ALA A 47 10.44 -36.97 -13.80
N GLU A 48 10.91 -37.03 -15.05
CA GLU A 48 10.56 -38.11 -15.99
C GLU A 48 11.27 -39.43 -15.65
N THR A 49 12.43 -39.35 -14.99
CA THR A 49 13.22 -40.53 -14.59
C THR A 49 13.64 -40.42 -13.12
N PRO A 50 13.91 -41.56 -12.44
CA PRO A 50 14.41 -41.54 -11.06
C PRO A 50 15.73 -40.77 -10.89
N ALA A 51 16.58 -40.79 -11.90
CA ALA A 51 17.85 -40.05 -11.89
C ALA A 51 17.65 -38.52 -11.95
N ALA A 52 16.50 -38.05 -12.45
CA ALA A 52 16.18 -36.64 -12.57
C ALA A 52 15.49 -36.05 -11.32
N THR A 53 15.12 -36.86 -10.33
CA THR A 53 14.40 -36.41 -9.13
C THR A 53 15.16 -35.33 -8.37
N GLU A 54 16.47 -35.50 -8.19
CA GLU A 54 17.32 -34.53 -7.50
C GLU A 54 17.38 -33.20 -8.26
N TYR A 55 17.55 -33.26 -9.58
CA TYR A 55 17.55 -32.05 -10.42
C TYR A 55 16.20 -31.33 -10.39
N ALA A 56 15.08 -32.06 -10.38
CA ALA A 56 13.76 -31.46 -10.28
C ALA A 56 13.58 -30.69 -8.96
N ALA A 57 14.09 -31.23 -7.84
CA ALA A 57 14.09 -30.55 -6.56
C ALA A 57 14.96 -29.28 -6.58
N GLN A 58 16.17 -29.37 -7.16
CA GLN A 58 17.09 -28.23 -7.27
C GLN A 58 16.53 -27.10 -8.15
N ILE A 59 15.92 -27.44 -9.29
CA ILE A 59 15.28 -26.46 -10.18
C ILE A 59 14.14 -25.74 -9.45
N THR A 60 13.29 -26.49 -8.74
CA THR A 60 12.22 -25.91 -7.92
C THR A 60 12.78 -24.91 -6.91
N ALA A 61 13.89 -25.25 -6.24
CA ALA A 61 14.53 -24.39 -5.25
C ALA A 61 15.15 -23.12 -5.86
N VAL A 62 15.75 -23.20 -7.06
CA VAL A 62 16.29 -22.03 -7.77
C VAL A 62 15.16 -21.08 -8.16
N VAL A 63 14.08 -21.59 -8.75
CA VAL A 63 12.92 -20.77 -9.14
C VAL A 63 12.34 -20.04 -7.92
N ALA A 64 12.17 -20.74 -6.79
CA ALA A 64 11.70 -20.12 -5.55
C ALA A 64 12.67 -19.03 -5.05
N SER A 65 13.98 -19.32 -5.08
CA SER A 65 15.02 -18.38 -4.64
C SER A 65 15.08 -17.12 -5.50
N ASP A 66 14.94 -17.25 -6.82
CA ASP A 66 14.96 -16.12 -7.75
C ASP A 66 13.73 -15.22 -7.53
N LEU A 67 12.55 -15.81 -7.37
CA LEU A 67 11.31 -15.06 -7.12
C LEU A 67 11.39 -14.29 -5.79
N VAL A 68 11.80 -14.96 -4.70
CA VAL A 68 11.98 -14.31 -3.39
C VAL A 68 13.09 -13.26 -3.45
N GLY A 69 14.18 -13.53 -4.18
CA GLY A 69 15.31 -12.62 -4.36
C GLY A 69 14.94 -11.29 -5.03
N THR A 70 13.83 -11.22 -5.78
CA THR A 70 13.32 -9.96 -6.34
C THR A 70 12.78 -8.99 -5.29
N GLY A 71 12.43 -9.47 -4.09
CA GLY A 71 11.69 -8.71 -3.08
C GLY A 71 10.21 -8.49 -3.43
N LEU A 72 9.74 -8.96 -4.59
CA LEU A 72 8.34 -8.86 -5.01
C LEU A 72 7.48 -10.00 -4.48
N PHE A 73 8.10 -11.11 -4.05
CA PHE A 73 7.42 -12.33 -3.64
C PHE A 73 7.90 -12.82 -2.27
N ARG A 74 7.01 -13.52 -1.56
CA ARG A 74 7.34 -14.29 -0.35
C ARG A 74 6.83 -15.72 -0.49
N ASP A 75 7.64 -16.69 -0.09
CA ASP A 75 7.25 -18.09 -0.09
C ASP A 75 6.25 -18.36 1.05
N VAL A 76 5.25 -19.21 0.79
CA VAL A 76 4.31 -19.65 1.82
C VAL A 76 4.80 -20.94 2.48
N PRO A 77 4.48 -21.16 3.77
CA PRO A 77 4.83 -22.41 4.44
C PRO A 77 4.28 -23.63 3.68
N LYS A 78 5.07 -24.72 3.63
CA LYS A 78 4.70 -25.96 2.91
C LYS A 78 3.46 -26.66 3.47
N ASP A 79 3.11 -26.40 4.72
CA ASP A 79 1.92 -26.89 5.40
C ASP A 79 0.67 -26.04 5.10
N ALA A 80 0.82 -24.93 4.37
CA ALA A 80 -0.28 -24.05 3.99
C ALA A 80 -0.95 -24.43 2.65
N TYR A 81 -0.47 -25.46 1.93
CA TYR A 81 -1.01 -25.91 0.64
C TYR A 81 -0.94 -27.43 0.43
#